data_AF-A0A914YWI7-F1
#
_entry.id   AF-A0A914YWI7-F1
#
_cell.length_a   1.000
_cell.length_b   1.000
_cell.length_c   1.000
_cell.angle_alpha   90.00
_cell.angle_beta   90.00
_cell.angle_gamma   90.00
#
_symmetry.space_group_name_H-M   'P 1'
#
loop_
_entity.id
_entity.type
_entity.pdbx_description
1 polymer ?
#
loop_
_entity_poly.entity_id
_entity_poly.type
_entity_poly.pdbx_seq_one_letter_code
_entity_poly.pdbx_strand_id
1 'polypeptide(L)'
;MLAQRSSELDPVNHGDLITSMGQLQRNARDLQESVMSIRMMPMEYVFSRYPRLVRDLAGKLGKQVELTLVGSSTELDKSLIERIIDPLTHLVRNSLDHGIELPEKRLAAGKNSVGNLILSAEHQGGNICIEVTDDGAGLNRERILAKAASQGLTVSENMSDDEVAMLIFAPGFSTAEQVTDVSGRGVGMDVVKRNIQEMGGHVEIQSKQGTGTTIRILLPLTLAILDGMSVRVADEVFILPLNAVMESLQPREADLHPLAGGERVLEVRGEYLPIVELWKVFNVAGAKTEATQGIVVILQSGGRRYALLVDQLIGQHQVVVKNLESNYRKVPGISAATILGDGSVALIVDVSALQAINREQRMANTSA
;
A
#
# COMPACT_ATOMS: atom_id res chain seq x y z
N MET A 1 16.82 16.41 10.11
CA MET A 1 17.73 17.50 9.69
C MET A 1 18.82 17.73 10.72
N LEU A 2 18.53 18.44 11.83
CA LEU A 2 19.55 18.83 12.82
C LEU A 2 20.17 17.63 13.56
N ALA A 3 19.35 16.65 13.96
CA ALA A 3 19.83 15.43 14.62
C ALA A 3 20.82 14.62 13.76
N GLN A 4 20.56 14.55 12.45
CA GLN A 4 21.41 13.83 11.48
C GLN A 4 22.74 14.54 11.25
N ARG A 5 22.71 15.88 11.09
CA ARG A 5 23.93 16.69 10.99
C ARG A 5 24.75 16.62 12.29
N SER A 6 24.09 16.57 13.45
CA SER A 6 24.78 16.46 14.73
C SER A 6 25.38 15.08 14.99
N SER A 7 24.84 14.01 14.40
CA SER A 7 25.39 12.65 14.57
C SER A 7 26.69 12.41 13.82
N GLU A 8 27.05 13.29 12.88
CA GLU A 8 28.33 13.27 12.16
C GLU A 8 29.47 13.93 12.97
N LEU A 9 29.15 14.60 14.08
CA LEU A 9 30.12 15.29 14.93
C LEU A 9 30.78 14.34 15.92
N ASP A 10 32.06 14.57 16.21
CA ASP A 10 32.81 13.83 17.23
C ASP A 10 32.17 14.01 18.62
N PRO A 11 31.66 12.92 19.25
CA PRO A 11 31.01 12.98 20.55
C PRO A 11 31.90 13.51 21.67
N VAL A 12 33.22 13.32 21.57
CA VAL A 12 34.18 13.76 22.60
C VAL A 12 34.33 15.27 22.60
N ASN A 13 34.30 15.88 21.41
CA ASN A 13 34.52 17.31 21.23
C ASN A 13 33.23 18.12 21.23
N HIS A 14 32.07 17.50 21.01
CA HIS A 14 30.77 18.17 20.83
C HIS A 14 29.64 17.65 21.74
N GLY A 15 29.98 17.04 22.88
CA GLY A 15 29.01 16.41 23.79
C GLY A 15 27.85 17.31 24.24
N ASP A 16 28.12 18.59 24.56
CA ASP A 16 27.09 19.54 24.99
C ASP A 16 26.08 19.86 23.88
N LEU A 17 26.56 20.01 22.65
CA LEU A 17 25.71 20.23 21.48
C LEU A 17 24.84 19.01 21.19
N ILE A 18 25.42 17.81 21.21
CA ILE A 18 24.68 16.55 20.99
C ILE A 18 23.59 16.37 22.07
N THR A 19 23.92 16.65 23.33
CA THR A 19 22.96 16.58 24.43
C THR A 19 21.82 17.59 24.26
N SER A 20 22.14 18.83 23.92
CA SER A 20 21.14 19.88 23.66
C SER A 20 20.24 19.54 22.48
N MET A 21 20.82 18.98 21.41
CA MET A 21 20.07 18.49 20.25
C MET A 21 19.12 17.35 20.61
N GLY A 22 19.56 16.42 21.47
CA GLY A 22 18.70 15.35 21.99
C GLY A 22 17.53 15.88 22.81
N GLN A 23 17.76 16.90 23.65
CA GLN A 23 16.70 17.56 24.41
C GLN A 23 15.70 18.27 23.48
N LEU A 24 16.17 19.00 22.47
CA LEU A 24 15.31 19.64 21.48
C LEU A 24 14.46 18.62 20.73
N GLN A 25 15.05 17.49 20.32
CA GLN A 25 14.34 16.43 19.63
C GLN A 25 13.23 15.80 20.50
N ARG A 26 13.49 15.58 21.80
CA ARG A 26 12.46 15.12 22.74
C ARG A 26 11.32 16.13 22.87
N ASN A 27 11.62 17.39 23.14
CA ASN A 27 10.60 18.44 23.26
C ASN A 27 9.78 18.61 21.97
N ALA A 28 10.43 18.52 20.81
CA ALA A 28 9.74 18.59 19.52
C ALA A 28 8.80 17.39 19.30
N ARG A 29 9.18 16.20 19.76
CA ARG A 29 8.31 15.01 19.71
C ARG A 29 7.11 15.16 20.66
N ASP A 30 7.32 15.63 21.88
CA ASP A 30 6.24 15.86 22.85
C ASP A 30 5.25 16.92 22.33
N LEU A 31 5.77 17.98 21.69
CA LEU A 31 4.94 18.99 21.04
C LEU A 31 4.16 18.39 19.86
N GLN A 32 4.79 17.55 19.04
CA GLN A 32 4.13 16.88 17.93
C GLN A 32 3.00 15.97 18.43
N GLU A 33 3.24 15.15 19.47
CA GLU A 33 2.21 14.29 20.08
C GLU A 33 1.04 15.11 20.64
N SER A 34 1.35 16.23 21.31
CA SER A 34 0.32 17.17 21.82
C SER A 34 -0.49 17.85 20.71
N VAL A 35 0.13 18.21 19.59
CA VAL A 35 -0.58 18.78 18.44
C VAL A 35 -1.45 17.74 17.76
N MET A 36 -0.97 16.49 17.68
CA MET A 36 -1.75 15.40 17.11
C MET A 36 -2.98 15.10 17.96
N SER A 37 -2.86 15.05 19.29
CA SER A 37 -4.02 14.81 20.18
C SER A 37 -5.11 15.88 20.04
N ILE A 38 -4.76 17.15 19.78
CA ILE A 38 -5.73 18.21 19.51
C ILE A 38 -6.53 17.97 18.21
N ARG A 39 -5.95 17.27 17.22
CA ARG A 39 -6.63 16.96 15.94
C ARG A 39 -7.45 15.66 15.99
N MET A 40 -7.31 14.87 17.05
CA MET A 40 -7.98 13.60 17.18
C MET A 40 -9.49 13.79 17.34
N MET A 41 -10.26 12.96 16.65
CA MET A 41 -11.71 12.88 16.76
C MET A 41 -12.14 11.42 16.96
N PRO A 42 -13.22 11.16 17.72
CA PRO A 42 -13.75 9.81 17.90
C PRO A 42 -14.19 9.13 16.60
N MET A 43 -13.99 7.82 16.51
CA MET A 43 -14.49 6.97 15.40
C MET A 43 -16.02 6.92 15.32
N GLU A 44 -16.72 7.33 16.37
CA GLU A 44 -18.18 7.49 16.40
C GLU A 44 -18.71 8.36 15.23
N TYR A 45 -17.95 9.38 14.80
CA TYR A 45 -18.32 10.22 13.66
C TYR A 45 -18.44 9.44 12.34
N VAL A 46 -17.69 8.34 12.22
CA VAL A 46 -17.73 7.41 11.09
C VAL A 46 -18.77 6.33 11.35
N PHE A 47 -18.69 5.64 12.50
CA PHE A 47 -19.50 4.48 12.84
C PHE A 47 -21.00 4.77 12.96
N SER A 48 -21.39 5.97 13.44
CA SER A 48 -22.80 6.37 13.59
C SER A 48 -23.63 6.32 12.29
N ARG A 49 -22.98 6.34 11.12
CA ARG A 49 -23.65 6.30 9.81
C ARG A 49 -23.99 4.89 9.36
N TYR A 50 -23.26 3.88 9.85
CA TYR A 50 -23.36 2.50 9.36
C TYR A 50 -24.64 1.75 9.76
N PRO A 51 -25.23 1.93 10.96
CA PRO A 51 -26.46 1.22 11.30
C PRO A 51 -27.59 1.40 10.28
N ARG A 52 -27.78 2.64 9.80
CA ARG A 52 -28.78 2.93 8.76
C ARG A 52 -28.39 2.36 7.41
N LEU A 53 -27.14 2.58 6.97
CA LEU A 53 -26.65 2.07 5.70
C LEU A 53 -26.76 0.54 5.59
N VAL A 54 -26.35 -0.17 6.65
CA VAL A 54 -26.40 -1.63 6.74
C VAL A 54 -27.85 -2.11 6.66
N ARG A 55 -28.76 -1.48 7.41
CA ARG A 55 -30.19 -1.83 7.40
C ARG A 55 -30.82 -1.67 6.02
N ASP A 56 -30.57 -0.53 5.37
CA ASP A 56 -31.13 -0.21 4.06
C ASP A 56 -30.59 -1.18 2.98
N LEU A 57 -29.28 -1.46 3.01
CA LEU A 57 -28.64 -2.35 2.03
C LEU A 57 -29.01 -3.83 2.27
N ALA A 58 -29.06 -4.28 3.52
CA ALA A 58 -29.50 -5.63 3.87
C ALA A 58 -30.95 -5.86 3.41
N GLY A 59 -31.84 -4.88 3.63
CA GLY A 59 -33.22 -4.93 3.13
C GLY A 59 -33.30 -5.04 1.61
N LYS A 60 -32.52 -4.24 0.87
CA LYS A 60 -32.46 -4.28 -0.60
C LYS A 60 -31.96 -5.63 -1.13
N LEU A 61 -31.04 -6.28 -0.42
CA LEU A 61 -30.44 -7.56 -0.81
C LEU A 61 -31.21 -8.78 -0.26
N GLY A 62 -32.28 -8.57 0.51
CA GLY A 62 -33.06 -9.65 1.13
C GLY A 62 -32.31 -10.41 2.23
N LYS A 63 -31.36 -9.76 2.91
CA LYS A 63 -30.51 -10.36 3.95
C LYS A 63 -30.94 -9.87 5.34
N GLN A 64 -30.77 -10.73 6.34
CA GLN A 64 -30.96 -10.37 7.75
C GLN A 64 -29.59 -10.21 8.39
N VAL A 65 -29.25 -9.01 8.86
CA VAL A 65 -27.91 -8.69 9.39
C VAL A 65 -28.03 -7.80 10.62
N GLU A 66 -27.28 -8.16 11.66
CA GLU A 66 -27.07 -7.34 12.85
C GLU A 66 -25.68 -6.68 12.75
N LEU A 67 -25.60 -5.40 13.14
CA LEU A 67 -24.36 -4.63 13.12
C LEU A 67 -23.83 -4.44 14.54
N THR A 68 -22.61 -4.89 14.80
CA THR A 68 -21.90 -4.65 16.07
C THR A 68 -20.81 -3.60 15.85
N LEU A 69 -20.77 -2.59 16.71
CA LEU A 69 -19.75 -1.53 16.70
C LEU A 69 -18.90 -1.64 17.97
N VAL A 70 -17.59 -1.78 17.82
CA VAL A 70 -16.64 -1.88 18.93
C VAL A 70 -15.61 -0.76 18.82
N GLY A 71 -15.33 -0.07 19.93
CA GLY A 71 -14.32 0.98 19.94
C GLY A 71 -14.75 2.30 19.28
N SER A 72 -16.04 2.65 19.30
CA SER A 72 -16.52 3.94 18.78
C SER A 72 -15.86 5.16 19.42
N SER A 73 -15.38 5.03 20.67
CA SER A 73 -14.65 6.07 21.38
C SER A 73 -13.16 6.16 21.03
N THR A 74 -12.63 5.25 20.20
CA THR A 74 -11.24 5.34 19.74
C THR A 74 -11.05 6.58 18.89
N GLU A 75 -9.93 7.26 19.09
CA GLU A 75 -9.68 8.52 18.41
C GLU A 75 -8.77 8.34 17.19
N LEU A 76 -9.05 9.12 16.14
CA LEU A 76 -8.36 9.14 14.86
C LEU A 76 -8.20 10.59 14.38
N ASP A 77 -7.13 10.91 13.65
CA ASP A 77 -6.95 12.22 13.03
C ASP A 77 -8.13 12.57 12.10
N LYS A 78 -8.66 13.78 12.21
CA LYS A 78 -9.78 14.26 11.38
C LYS A 78 -9.59 14.02 9.87
N SER A 79 -8.38 14.21 9.34
CA SER A 79 -8.10 14.00 7.91
C SER A 79 -8.15 12.52 7.50
N LEU A 80 -7.86 11.61 8.44
CA LEU A 80 -8.04 10.18 8.22
C LEU A 80 -9.52 9.80 8.32
N ILE A 81 -10.29 10.44 9.21
CA ILE A 81 -11.75 10.22 9.32
C ILE A 81 -12.44 10.52 7.99
N GLU A 82 -12.09 11.64 7.36
CA GLU A 82 -12.71 12.03 6.09
C GLU A 82 -12.35 11.06 4.95
N ARG A 83 -11.12 10.52 4.94
CA ARG A 83 -10.62 9.62 3.89
C ARG A 83 -11.00 8.14 4.09
N ILE A 84 -11.22 7.70 5.33
CA ILE A 84 -11.54 6.28 5.63
C ILE A 84 -12.98 5.91 5.32
N ILE A 85 -13.89 6.88 5.21
CA ILE A 85 -15.33 6.65 4.97
C ILE A 85 -15.56 5.83 3.71
N ASP A 86 -14.92 6.21 2.60
CA ASP A 86 -15.13 5.56 1.30
C ASP A 86 -14.60 4.12 1.27
N PRO A 87 -13.34 3.83 1.68
CA PRO A 87 -12.84 2.46 1.84
C PRO A 87 -13.73 1.61 2.73
N LEU A 88 -14.10 2.11 3.91
CA LEU A 88 -14.87 1.35 4.90
C LEU A 88 -16.30 1.08 4.42
N THR A 89 -16.92 2.03 3.72
CA THR A 89 -18.23 1.85 3.07
C THR A 89 -18.18 0.75 2.03
N HIS A 90 -17.09 0.68 1.27
CA HIS A 90 -16.90 -0.36 0.28
C HIS A 90 -16.74 -1.75 0.91
N LEU A 91 -15.95 -1.86 1.98
CA LEU A 91 -15.78 -3.13 2.72
C LEU A 91 -17.10 -3.62 3.31
N VAL A 92 -17.87 -2.74 3.97
CA VAL A 92 -19.19 -3.07 4.51
C VAL A 92 -20.14 -3.54 3.41
N ARG A 93 -20.13 -2.87 2.25
CA ARG A 93 -20.93 -3.31 1.11
C ARG A 93 -20.53 -4.70 0.63
N ASN A 94 -19.24 -5.01 0.53
CA ASN A 94 -18.76 -6.32 0.10
C ASN A 94 -19.16 -7.43 1.07
N SER A 95 -19.07 -7.17 2.37
CA SER A 95 -19.59 -8.09 3.39
C SER A 95 -21.09 -8.32 3.23
N LEU A 96 -21.87 -7.27 2.92
CA LEU A 96 -23.31 -7.40 2.73
C LEU A 96 -23.72 -8.02 1.38
N ASP A 97 -22.99 -7.78 0.29
CA ASP A 97 -23.34 -8.27 -1.05
C ASP A 97 -22.80 -9.69 -1.30
N HIS A 98 -21.52 -9.92 -0.98
CA HIS A 98 -20.82 -11.16 -1.30
C HIS A 98 -20.48 -12.02 -0.08
N GLY A 99 -20.26 -11.41 1.09
CA GLY A 99 -19.90 -12.12 2.32
C GLY A 99 -21.08 -12.89 2.92
N ILE A 100 -22.06 -12.17 3.45
CA ILE A 100 -23.22 -12.72 4.17
C ILE A 100 -24.21 -13.33 3.17
N GLU A 101 -24.66 -14.55 3.46
CA GLU A 101 -25.57 -15.30 2.59
C GLU A 101 -27.04 -14.98 2.89
N LEU A 102 -27.95 -15.43 2.02
CA LEU A 102 -29.40 -15.34 2.28
C LEU A 102 -29.78 -16.16 3.53
N PRO A 103 -30.81 -15.75 4.30
CA PRO A 103 -31.20 -16.42 5.55
C PRO A 103 -31.43 -17.93 5.38
N GLU A 104 -32.08 -18.35 4.30
CA GLU A 104 -32.35 -19.76 3.98
C GLU A 104 -31.05 -20.54 3.74
N LYS A 105 -30.10 -19.94 3.01
CA LYS A 105 -28.80 -20.56 2.72
C LYS A 105 -27.94 -20.67 3.98
N ARG A 106 -28.02 -19.69 4.88
CA ARG A 106 -27.35 -19.73 6.19
C ARG A 106 -27.89 -20.85 7.07
N LEU A 107 -29.21 -20.99 7.15
CA LEU A 107 -29.87 -22.09 7.86
C LEU A 107 -29.47 -23.46 7.28
N ALA A 108 -29.44 -23.60 5.95
CA ALA A 108 -28.99 -24.83 5.28
C ALA A 108 -27.52 -25.17 5.60
N ALA A 109 -26.68 -24.15 5.81
CA ALA A 109 -25.28 -24.31 6.25
C ALA A 109 -25.12 -24.49 7.78
N GLY A 110 -26.21 -24.57 8.54
CA GLY A 110 -26.19 -24.73 10.00
C GLY A 110 -25.83 -23.46 10.78
N LYS A 111 -25.89 -22.28 10.14
CA LYS A 111 -25.60 -20.97 10.75
C LYS A 111 -26.89 -20.27 11.19
N ASN A 112 -26.75 -19.26 12.04
CA ASN A 112 -27.87 -18.35 12.37
C ASN A 112 -28.38 -17.67 11.10
N SER A 113 -29.70 -17.56 10.93
CA SER A 113 -30.34 -16.88 9.80
C SER A 113 -29.98 -15.39 9.74
N VAL A 114 -29.73 -14.78 10.91
CA VAL A 114 -29.22 -13.42 11.04
C VAL A 114 -27.68 -13.48 10.97
N GLY A 115 -27.11 -12.82 9.97
CA GLY A 115 -25.66 -12.62 9.86
C GLY A 115 -25.16 -11.53 10.81
N ASN A 116 -23.89 -11.62 11.18
CA ASN A 116 -23.24 -10.64 12.04
C ASN A 116 -22.17 -9.89 11.23
N LEU A 117 -22.22 -8.56 11.29
CA LEU A 117 -21.19 -7.68 10.75
C LEU A 117 -20.64 -6.84 11.91
N ILE A 118 -19.33 -6.95 12.15
CA ILE A 118 -18.63 -6.26 13.22
C ILE A 118 -17.70 -5.22 12.59
N LEU A 119 -17.83 -3.96 13.02
CA LEU A 119 -16.80 -2.95 12.82
C LEU A 119 -16.12 -2.69 14.15
N SER A 120 -14.81 -2.90 14.22
CA SER A 120 -14.00 -2.60 15.39
C SER A 120 -12.95 -1.53 15.06
N ALA A 121 -12.59 -0.74 16.06
CA ALA A 121 -11.44 0.15 16.00
C ALA A 121 -10.70 0.10 17.34
N GLU A 122 -9.37 -0.06 17.30
CA GLU A 122 -8.50 -0.16 18.47
C GLU A 122 -7.14 0.50 18.23
N HIS A 123 -6.52 1.03 19.27
CA HIS A 123 -5.14 1.51 19.20
C HIS A 123 -4.17 0.35 19.40
N GLN A 124 -3.28 0.11 18.44
CA GLN A 124 -2.27 -0.93 18.49
C GLN A 124 -0.90 -0.37 18.09
N GLY A 125 0.01 -0.27 19.06
CA GLY A 125 1.43 0.01 18.80
C GLY A 125 1.72 1.31 18.04
N GLY A 126 0.99 2.39 18.31
CA GLY A 126 1.13 3.66 17.58
C GLY A 126 0.41 3.72 16.24
N ASN A 127 -0.36 2.68 15.91
CA ASN A 127 -1.30 2.63 14.81
C ASN A 127 -2.74 2.51 15.34
N ILE A 128 -3.71 2.87 14.52
CA ILE A 128 -5.10 2.47 14.71
C ILE A 128 -5.37 1.25 13.83
N CYS A 129 -5.87 0.18 14.44
CA CYS A 129 -6.37 -0.99 13.73
C CYS A 129 -7.87 -0.85 13.61
N ILE A 130 -8.38 -0.79 12.38
CA ILE A 130 -9.81 -0.80 12.07
C ILE A 130 -10.11 -2.13 11.38
N GLU A 131 -11.03 -2.91 11.93
CA GLU A 131 -11.38 -4.21 11.37
C GLU A 131 -12.84 -4.26 10.93
N VAL A 132 -13.08 -4.90 9.79
CA VAL A 132 -14.40 -5.26 9.28
C VAL A 132 -14.47 -6.78 9.27
N THR A 133 -15.30 -7.36 10.13
CA THR A 133 -15.45 -8.81 10.27
C THR A 133 -16.89 -9.22 9.97
N ASP A 134 -17.07 -10.18 9.08
CA ASP A 134 -18.36 -10.83 8.83
C ASP A 134 -18.32 -12.33 9.12
N ASP A 135 -19.48 -12.91 9.41
CA ASP A 135 -19.67 -14.36 9.60
C ASP A 135 -20.20 -15.06 8.34
N GLY A 136 -19.80 -14.54 7.18
CA GLY A 136 -20.29 -14.92 5.87
C GLY A 136 -19.77 -16.27 5.35
N ALA A 137 -19.83 -16.43 4.04
CA ALA A 137 -19.32 -17.61 3.34
C ALA A 137 -17.78 -17.69 3.31
N GLY A 138 -17.09 -16.60 3.62
CA GLY A 138 -15.65 -16.47 3.40
C GLY A 138 -15.28 -16.38 1.92
N LEU A 139 -13.99 -16.20 1.65
CA LEU A 139 -13.45 -16.14 0.30
C LEU A 139 -13.30 -17.55 -0.28
N ASN A 140 -13.81 -17.75 -1.50
CA ASN A 140 -13.63 -19.01 -2.21
C ASN A 140 -12.28 -19.01 -2.93
N ARG A 141 -11.31 -19.73 -2.33
CA ARG A 141 -9.93 -19.85 -2.82
C ARG A 141 -9.85 -20.34 -4.26
N GLU A 142 -10.57 -21.42 -4.60
CA GLU A 142 -10.55 -22.02 -5.93
C GLU A 142 -11.04 -21.05 -7.01
N ARG A 143 -12.11 -20.29 -6.73
CA ARG A 143 -12.64 -19.27 -7.64
C ARG A 143 -11.67 -18.12 -7.85
N ILE A 144 -10.97 -17.69 -6.80
CA ILE A 144 -9.97 -16.62 -6.90
C ILE A 144 -8.80 -17.08 -7.77
N LEU A 145 -8.27 -18.28 -7.53
CA LEU A 145 -7.17 -18.86 -8.31
C LEU A 145 -7.55 -19.05 -9.78
N ALA A 146 -8.73 -19.60 -10.07
CA ALA A 146 -9.23 -19.78 -11.43
C ALA A 146 -9.37 -18.43 -12.17
N LYS A 147 -9.86 -17.39 -11.48
CA LYS A 147 -9.99 -16.05 -12.07
C LYS A 147 -8.65 -15.33 -12.23
N ALA A 148 -7.71 -15.54 -11.31
CA ALA A 148 -6.35 -15.01 -11.43
C ALA A 148 -5.64 -15.63 -12.64
N ALA A 149 -5.79 -16.95 -12.85
CA ALA A 149 -5.23 -17.65 -14.00
C ALA A 149 -5.82 -17.14 -15.33
N SER A 150 -7.14 -16.89 -15.39
CA SER A 150 -7.77 -16.37 -16.61
C SER A 150 -7.38 -14.93 -16.96
N GLN A 151 -6.99 -14.13 -15.95
CA GLN A 151 -6.47 -12.77 -16.15
C GLN A 151 -4.95 -12.71 -16.38
N GLY A 152 -4.26 -13.86 -16.47
CA GLY A 152 -2.81 -13.92 -16.70
C GLY A 152 -1.96 -13.45 -15.51
N LEU A 153 -2.52 -13.47 -14.30
CA LEU A 153 -1.75 -13.30 -13.07
C LEU A 153 -0.97 -14.58 -12.77
N THR A 154 0.20 -14.45 -12.15
CA THR A 154 1.01 -15.61 -11.77
C THR A 154 0.31 -16.35 -10.63
N VAL A 155 -0.10 -17.59 -10.89
CA VAL A 155 -0.74 -18.47 -9.90
C VAL A 155 0.16 -19.66 -9.67
N SER A 156 0.43 -19.99 -8.41
CA SER A 156 1.16 -21.19 -8.00
C SER A 156 0.30 -22.03 -7.07
N GLU A 157 0.41 -23.35 -7.15
CA GLU A 157 -0.27 -24.28 -6.22
C GLU A 157 0.20 -24.08 -4.76
N ASN A 158 1.41 -23.55 -4.58
CA ASN A 158 2.04 -23.36 -3.27
C ASN A 158 1.69 -22.02 -2.60
N MET A 159 0.79 -21.20 -3.16
CA MET A 159 0.44 -19.92 -2.55
C MET A 159 -0.24 -20.11 -1.20
N SER A 160 0.08 -19.28 -0.21
CA SER A 160 -0.64 -19.28 1.07
C SER A 160 -2.07 -18.73 0.91
N ASP A 161 -2.97 -18.97 1.88
CA ASP A 161 -4.32 -18.38 1.87
C ASP A 161 -4.27 -16.85 1.84
N ASP A 162 -3.31 -16.26 2.57
CA ASP A 162 -3.12 -14.81 2.63
C ASP A 162 -2.65 -14.24 1.29
N GLU A 163 -1.73 -14.93 0.60
CA GLU A 163 -1.28 -14.54 -0.74
C GLU A 163 -2.42 -14.61 -1.76
N VAL A 164 -3.28 -15.63 -1.66
CA VAL A 164 -4.47 -15.75 -2.51
C VAL A 164 -5.48 -14.64 -2.21
N ALA A 165 -5.72 -14.32 -0.94
CA ALA A 165 -6.60 -13.22 -0.55
C ALA A 165 -6.09 -11.87 -1.08
N MET A 166 -4.78 -11.65 -1.10
CA MET A 166 -4.17 -10.44 -1.63
C MET A 166 -4.36 -10.24 -3.14
N LEU A 167 -4.63 -11.31 -3.91
CA LEU A 167 -4.97 -11.21 -5.33
C LEU A 167 -6.25 -10.41 -5.58
N ILE A 168 -7.15 -10.31 -4.58
CA ILE A 168 -8.38 -9.52 -4.67
C ILE A 168 -8.09 -8.03 -4.90
N PHE A 169 -6.92 -7.57 -4.45
CA PHE A 169 -6.48 -6.20 -4.65
C PHE A 169 -5.75 -5.96 -5.97
N ALA A 170 -5.59 -6.97 -6.83
CA ALA A 170 -4.96 -6.78 -8.12
C ALA A 170 -5.81 -5.85 -9.02
N PRO A 171 -5.20 -4.95 -9.81
CA PRO A 171 -5.94 -4.04 -10.69
C PRO A 171 -6.86 -4.81 -11.65
N GLY A 172 -8.12 -4.40 -11.75
CA GLY A 172 -9.11 -5.08 -12.60
C GLY A 172 -9.56 -6.46 -12.10
N PHE A 173 -9.13 -6.86 -10.90
CA PHE A 173 -9.60 -8.08 -10.27
C PHE A 173 -10.97 -7.83 -9.64
N SER A 174 -12.00 -8.44 -10.21
CA SER A 174 -13.35 -8.47 -9.66
C SER A 174 -13.90 -9.86 -9.87
N THR A 175 -14.52 -10.47 -8.87
CA THR A 175 -15.15 -11.79 -8.99
C THR A 175 -16.53 -11.73 -9.65
N ALA A 176 -17.11 -10.53 -9.84
CA ALA A 176 -18.43 -10.37 -10.44
C ALA A 176 -18.45 -10.79 -11.93
N GLU A 177 -19.53 -11.49 -12.33
CA GLU A 177 -19.82 -11.88 -13.72
C GLU A 177 -20.66 -10.83 -14.46
N GLN A 178 -21.36 -9.94 -13.74
CA GLN A 178 -22.15 -8.84 -14.30
C GLN A 178 -21.88 -7.52 -13.55
N VAL A 179 -21.87 -6.42 -14.31
CA VAL A 179 -21.82 -5.06 -13.76
C VAL A 179 -23.20 -4.75 -13.17
N THR A 180 -23.32 -4.73 -11.84
CA THR A 180 -24.57 -4.34 -11.16
C THR A 180 -24.63 -2.82 -10.98
N ASP A 181 -25.83 -2.23 -11.04
CA ASP A 181 -26.07 -0.79 -10.85
C ASP A 181 -25.57 -0.24 -9.50
N VAL A 182 -25.36 -1.14 -8.52
CA VAL A 182 -24.83 -0.78 -7.20
C VAL A 182 -23.31 -0.52 -7.27
N SER A 183 -22.62 -1.01 -8.31
CA SER A 183 -21.17 -0.89 -8.52
C SER A 183 -20.77 0.35 -9.39
N GLY A 184 -21.73 1.21 -9.70
CA GLY A 184 -21.69 2.28 -10.72
C GLY A 184 -20.70 3.45 -10.56
N ARG A 185 -19.54 3.26 -9.91
CA ARG A 185 -18.42 4.24 -9.95
C ARG A 185 -17.04 3.63 -10.18
N GLY A 186 -16.93 2.36 -10.54
CA GLY A 186 -15.61 1.76 -10.83
C GLY A 186 -14.70 1.66 -9.61
N VAL A 187 -15.27 1.50 -8.42
CA VAL A 187 -14.51 1.32 -7.18
C VAL A 187 -14.30 -0.17 -7.00
N GLY A 188 -13.17 -0.69 -7.49
CA GLY A 188 -12.73 -2.04 -7.18
C GLY A 188 -11.99 -2.08 -5.83
N MET A 189 -11.64 -3.29 -5.39
CA MET A 189 -10.80 -3.47 -4.21
C MET A 189 -9.40 -2.85 -4.41
N ASP A 190 -8.92 -2.73 -5.65
CA ASP A 190 -7.72 -1.97 -6.01
C ASP A 190 -7.79 -0.50 -5.57
N VAL A 191 -8.94 0.17 -5.74
CA VAL A 191 -9.17 1.54 -5.26
C VAL A 191 -9.16 1.60 -3.73
N VAL A 192 -9.76 0.62 -3.05
CA VAL A 192 -9.73 0.53 -1.58
C VAL A 192 -8.28 0.45 -1.09
N LYS A 193 -7.46 -0.44 -1.67
CA LYS A 193 -6.05 -0.57 -1.31
C LYS A 193 -5.27 0.71 -1.57
N ARG A 194 -5.47 1.35 -2.72
CA ARG A 194 -4.79 2.61 -3.05
C ARG A 194 -5.15 3.72 -2.06
N ASN A 195 -6.43 3.90 -1.74
CA ASN A 195 -6.88 4.90 -0.77
C ASN A 195 -6.25 4.67 0.62
N ILE A 196 -6.12 3.40 1.05
CA ILE A 196 -5.45 3.06 2.32
C ILE A 196 -3.95 3.39 2.26
N GLN A 197 -3.28 3.08 1.14
CA GLN A 197 -1.87 3.39 0.95
C GLN A 197 -1.60 4.90 0.91
N GLU A 198 -2.49 5.70 0.30
CA GLU A 198 -2.42 7.17 0.31
C GLU A 198 -2.59 7.78 1.72
N MET A 199 -3.19 7.02 2.64
CA MET A 199 -3.25 7.36 4.07
C MET A 199 -1.99 6.93 4.84
N GLY A 200 -1.01 6.29 4.17
CA GLY A 200 0.17 5.71 4.81
C GLY A 200 -0.14 4.40 5.56
N GLY A 201 -1.29 3.79 5.27
CA GLY A 201 -1.75 2.60 5.95
C GLY A 201 -1.41 1.30 5.26
N HIS A 202 -1.69 0.20 5.95
CA HIS A 202 -1.63 -1.15 5.44
C HIS A 202 -3.01 -1.82 5.51
N VAL A 203 -3.27 -2.78 4.63
CA VAL A 203 -4.51 -3.56 4.62
C VAL A 203 -4.19 -5.03 4.50
N GLU A 204 -4.86 -5.83 5.32
CA GLU A 204 -4.71 -7.28 5.39
C GLU A 204 -6.08 -7.95 5.31
N ILE A 205 -6.12 -9.15 4.74
CA ILE A 205 -7.34 -9.95 4.65
C ILE A 205 -7.04 -11.32 5.25
N GLN A 206 -7.88 -11.73 6.20
CA GLN A 206 -7.92 -13.07 6.74
C GLN A 206 -9.30 -13.64 6.45
N SER A 207 -9.37 -14.79 5.80
CA SER A 207 -10.65 -15.40 5.44
C SER A 207 -10.59 -16.90 5.55
N LYS A 208 -11.68 -17.49 6.02
CA LYS A 208 -11.87 -18.94 6.04
C LYS A 208 -13.23 -19.28 5.45
N GLN A 209 -13.22 -20.17 4.46
CA GLN A 209 -14.43 -20.61 3.79
C GLN A 209 -15.39 -21.26 4.79
N GLY A 210 -16.64 -20.80 4.78
CA GLY A 210 -17.68 -21.22 5.72
C GLY A 210 -17.64 -20.52 7.07
N THR A 211 -16.59 -19.78 7.43
CA THR A 211 -16.52 -19.03 8.70
C THR A 211 -16.80 -17.54 8.52
N GLY A 212 -16.22 -16.93 7.47
CA GLY A 212 -16.34 -15.50 7.23
C GLY A 212 -15.02 -14.85 6.80
N THR A 213 -15.01 -13.52 6.79
CA THR A 213 -13.85 -12.72 6.39
C THR A 213 -13.61 -11.60 7.39
N THR A 214 -12.35 -11.38 7.73
CA THR A 214 -11.86 -10.24 8.51
C THR A 214 -10.89 -9.45 7.65
N ILE A 215 -11.20 -8.16 7.44
CA ILE A 215 -10.33 -7.22 6.75
C ILE A 215 -9.82 -6.23 7.77
N ARG A 216 -8.50 -6.11 7.91
CA ARG A 216 -7.84 -5.24 8.87
C ARG A 216 -7.15 -4.10 8.16
N ILE A 217 -7.42 -2.87 8.58
CA ILE A 217 -6.78 -1.65 8.11
C ILE A 217 -5.96 -1.07 9.24
N LEU A 218 -4.64 -0.99 9.04
CA LEU A 218 -3.72 -0.36 9.98
C LEU A 218 -3.38 1.03 9.45
N LEU A 219 -3.77 2.08 10.18
CA LEU A 219 -3.38 3.46 9.83
C LEU A 219 -2.43 4.01 10.90
N PRO A 220 -1.36 4.73 10.52
CA PRO A 220 -0.49 5.38 11.49
C PRO A 220 -1.25 6.50 12.21
N LEU A 221 -0.98 6.69 13.52
CA LEU A 221 -1.53 7.84 14.27
C LEU A 221 -0.92 9.18 13.86
N THR A 222 0.08 9.20 12.97
CA THR A 222 0.87 10.38 12.62
C THR A 222 0.52 10.90 11.22
N LEU A 223 1.12 12.04 10.83
CA LEU A 223 1.17 12.46 9.42
C LEU A 223 1.62 11.27 8.55
N ALA A 224 1.18 11.17 7.29
CA ALA A 224 1.56 10.07 6.40
C ALA A 224 3.10 10.01 6.27
N ILE A 225 3.74 9.20 7.12
CA ILE A 225 5.16 8.91 7.12
C ILE A 225 5.30 7.61 6.35
N LEU A 226 6.14 7.64 5.33
CA LEU A 226 6.52 6.47 4.55
C LEU A 226 7.93 6.05 4.97
N ASP A 227 8.09 4.78 5.32
CA ASP A 227 9.42 4.16 5.37
C ASP A 227 9.91 3.98 3.93
N GLY A 228 11.00 4.66 3.58
CA GLY A 228 11.52 4.71 2.23
C GLY A 228 13.01 4.41 2.15
N MET A 229 13.42 3.69 1.11
CA MET A 229 14.81 3.59 0.70
C MET A 229 15.15 4.78 -0.21
N SER A 230 16.04 5.64 0.25
CA SER A 230 16.53 6.78 -0.52
C SER A 230 17.63 6.34 -1.49
N VAL A 231 17.43 6.61 -2.77
CA VAL A 231 18.32 6.25 -3.87
C VAL A 231 18.64 7.46 -4.72
N ARG A 232 19.82 7.48 -5.34
CA ARG A 232 20.28 8.59 -6.17
C ARG A 232 20.57 8.14 -7.58
N VAL A 233 20.26 9.02 -8.53
CA VAL A 233 20.63 8.92 -9.94
C VAL A 233 21.14 10.29 -10.37
N ALA A 234 22.40 10.37 -10.79
CA ALA A 234 23.14 11.62 -10.92
C ALA A 234 23.02 12.45 -9.63
N ASP A 235 22.44 13.65 -9.72
CA ASP A 235 22.17 14.53 -8.57
C ASP A 235 20.72 14.42 -8.05
N GLU A 236 19.87 13.64 -8.72
CA GLU A 236 18.45 13.51 -8.40
C GLU A 236 18.20 12.41 -7.35
N VAL A 237 17.37 12.72 -6.35
CA VAL A 237 17.05 11.80 -5.25
C VAL A 237 15.62 11.29 -5.37
N PHE A 238 15.48 9.97 -5.33
CA PHE A 238 14.21 9.26 -5.35
C PHE A 238 14.04 8.44 -4.07
N ILE A 239 12.79 8.22 -3.67
CA ILE A 239 12.41 7.37 -2.55
C ILE A 239 11.65 6.16 -3.08
N LEU A 240 12.17 4.97 -2.77
CA LEU A 240 11.50 3.71 -3.03
C LEU A 240 10.74 3.27 -1.76
N PRO A 241 9.42 2.99 -1.82
CA PRO A 241 8.69 2.45 -0.67
C PRO A 241 9.35 1.18 -0.14
N LEU A 242 9.73 1.16 1.15
CA LEU A 242 10.54 0.07 1.70
C LEU A 242 9.83 -1.28 1.66
N ASN A 243 8.50 -1.29 1.81
CA ASN A 243 7.67 -2.50 1.70
C ASN A 243 7.68 -3.16 0.31
N ALA A 244 8.09 -2.43 -0.73
CA ALA A 244 8.22 -2.94 -2.09
C ALA A 244 9.67 -3.35 -2.42
N VAL A 245 10.64 -3.02 -1.56
CA VAL A 245 12.06 -3.38 -1.71
C VAL A 245 12.29 -4.77 -1.14
N MET A 246 12.79 -5.68 -1.96
CA MET A 246 13.12 -7.05 -1.55
C MET A 246 14.57 -7.18 -1.12
N GLU A 247 15.50 -6.80 -2.00
CA GLU A 247 16.94 -6.79 -1.73
C GLU A 247 17.66 -5.82 -2.67
N SER A 248 18.91 -5.49 -2.38
CA SER A 248 19.76 -4.65 -3.23
C SER A 248 21.12 -5.31 -3.42
N LEU A 249 21.66 -5.25 -4.64
CA LEU A 249 22.95 -5.85 -4.97
C LEU A 249 23.67 -5.04 -6.06
N GLN A 250 24.99 -5.18 -6.14
CA GLN A 250 25.76 -4.68 -7.27
C GLN A 250 25.85 -5.77 -8.34
N PRO A 251 25.33 -5.53 -9.56
CA PRO A 251 25.32 -6.55 -10.60
C PRO A 251 26.73 -6.79 -11.14
N ARG A 252 27.04 -8.03 -11.52
CA ARG A 252 28.27 -8.39 -12.23
C ARG A 252 27.97 -8.52 -13.72
N GLU A 253 28.97 -8.32 -14.58
CA GLU A 253 28.82 -8.48 -16.03
C GLU A 253 28.30 -9.87 -16.42
N ALA A 254 28.74 -10.92 -15.71
CA ALA A 254 28.33 -12.30 -15.97
C ALA A 254 26.84 -12.57 -15.69
N ASP A 255 26.23 -11.78 -14.81
CA ASP A 255 24.83 -11.94 -14.42
C ASP A 255 23.89 -11.09 -15.31
N LEU A 256 24.48 -10.26 -16.19
CA LEU A 256 23.76 -9.37 -17.12
C LEU A 256 23.63 -10.05 -18.49
N HIS A 257 22.42 -10.50 -18.80
CA HIS A 257 22.15 -11.19 -20.06
C HIS A 257 21.36 -10.28 -21.01
N PRO A 258 21.85 -10.04 -22.24
CA PRO A 258 21.07 -9.36 -23.25
C PRO A 258 19.98 -10.28 -23.81
N LEU A 259 18.77 -9.75 -23.93
CA LEU A 259 17.64 -10.41 -24.58
C LEU A 259 17.44 -9.85 -26.01
N ALA A 260 16.82 -10.65 -26.86
CA ALA A 260 16.39 -10.21 -28.19
C ALA A 260 15.42 -9.02 -28.03
N GLY A 261 15.68 -7.91 -28.74
CA GLY A 261 14.92 -6.66 -28.61
C GLY A 261 15.62 -5.53 -27.85
N GLY A 262 16.90 -5.69 -27.49
CA GLY A 262 17.68 -4.64 -26.80
C GLY A 262 17.41 -4.55 -25.30
N GLU A 263 16.75 -5.55 -24.75
CA GLU A 263 16.45 -5.65 -23.31
C GLU A 263 17.65 -6.25 -22.57
N ARG A 264 17.81 -5.86 -21.30
CA ARG A 264 18.76 -6.48 -20.37
C ARG A 264 17.99 -7.13 -19.24
N VAL A 265 18.32 -8.38 -18.94
CA VAL A 265 17.86 -9.07 -17.74
C VAL A 265 19.04 -9.32 -16.82
N LEU A 266 18.73 -9.29 -15.52
CA LEU A 266 19.64 -9.66 -14.46
C LEU A 266 19.27 -11.05 -13.97
N GLU A 267 20.23 -11.95 -13.94
CA GLU A 267 20.08 -13.24 -13.28
C GLU A 267 20.34 -13.08 -11.77
N VAL A 268 19.34 -13.43 -10.95
CA VAL A 268 19.46 -13.43 -9.49
C VAL A 268 19.02 -14.78 -8.97
N ARG A 269 19.95 -15.55 -8.40
CA ARG A 269 19.70 -16.89 -7.84
C ARG A 269 19.00 -17.84 -8.84
N GLY A 270 19.36 -17.77 -10.12
CA GLY A 270 18.81 -18.58 -11.20
C GLY A 270 17.48 -18.08 -11.80
N GLU A 271 16.98 -16.92 -11.35
CA GLU A 271 15.79 -16.27 -11.93
C GLU A 271 16.17 -15.04 -12.75
N TYR A 272 15.55 -14.89 -13.93
CA TYR A 272 15.78 -13.73 -14.80
C TYR A 272 14.80 -12.60 -14.48
N LEU A 273 15.35 -11.46 -14.06
CA LEU A 273 14.59 -10.25 -13.73
C LEU A 273 14.82 -9.15 -14.77
N PRO A 274 13.76 -8.51 -15.30
CA PRO A 274 13.92 -7.39 -16.22
C PRO A 274 14.57 -6.20 -15.51
N ILE A 275 15.59 -5.63 -16.15
CA ILE A 275 16.25 -4.42 -15.64
C ILE A 275 15.50 -3.17 -16.14
N VAL A 276 15.26 -2.26 -15.21
CA VAL A 276 14.69 -0.94 -15.44
C VAL A 276 15.74 0.09 -15.05
N GLU A 277 16.08 0.98 -15.97
CA GLU A 277 17.06 2.04 -15.74
C GLU A 277 16.31 3.29 -15.28
N LEU A 278 16.44 3.67 -14.00
CA LEU A 278 15.64 4.75 -13.41
C LEU A 278 15.81 6.09 -14.14
N TRP A 279 17.04 6.37 -14.61
CA TRP A 279 17.35 7.57 -15.39
C TRP A 279 16.65 7.62 -16.75
N LYS A 280 16.44 6.49 -17.42
CA LYS A 280 15.70 6.43 -18.70
C LYS A 280 14.23 6.72 -18.49
N VAL A 281 13.66 6.19 -17.40
CA VAL A 281 12.24 6.34 -17.12
C VAL A 281 11.90 7.79 -16.77
N PHE A 282 12.72 8.44 -15.96
CA PHE A 282 12.50 9.83 -15.52
C PHE A 282 13.26 10.89 -16.33
N ASN A 283 13.93 10.51 -17.43
CA ASN A 283 14.72 11.39 -18.29
C ASN A 283 15.77 12.22 -17.52
N VAL A 284 16.50 11.57 -16.62
CA VAL A 284 17.54 12.22 -15.80
C VAL A 284 18.86 12.22 -16.57
N ALA A 285 19.48 13.40 -16.71
CA ALA A 285 20.78 13.55 -17.35
C ALA A 285 21.94 13.25 -16.37
N GLY A 286 23.08 12.79 -16.91
CA GLY A 286 24.31 12.61 -16.11
C GLY A 286 24.37 11.31 -15.28
N ALA A 287 23.38 10.42 -15.43
CA ALA A 287 23.36 9.14 -14.73
C ALA A 287 24.47 8.20 -15.19
N LYS A 288 24.92 7.30 -14.30
CA LYS A 288 25.82 6.23 -14.72
C LYS A 288 25.05 5.26 -15.63
N THR A 289 25.55 5.10 -16.86
CA THR A 289 24.90 4.26 -17.88
C THR A 289 25.39 2.82 -17.90
N GLU A 290 26.52 2.55 -17.26
CA GLU A 290 27.06 1.20 -17.10
C GLU A 290 26.48 0.53 -15.85
N ALA A 291 25.73 -0.56 -16.05
CA ALA A 291 24.97 -1.21 -14.98
C ALA A 291 25.85 -1.75 -13.83
N THR A 292 27.06 -2.21 -14.14
CA THR A 292 28.02 -2.74 -13.17
C THR A 292 28.63 -1.69 -12.24
N GLN A 293 28.49 -0.41 -12.57
CA GLN A 293 28.98 0.72 -11.77
C GLN A 293 27.92 1.33 -10.85
N GLY A 294 26.68 0.85 -10.96
CA GLY A 294 25.54 1.24 -10.13
C GLY A 294 25.13 0.15 -9.14
N ILE A 295 23.98 0.35 -8.51
CA ILE A 295 23.35 -0.60 -7.61
C ILE A 295 22.00 -0.97 -8.20
N VAL A 296 21.66 -2.26 -8.15
CA VAL A 296 20.33 -2.75 -8.51
C VAL A 296 19.52 -2.96 -7.25
N VAL A 297 18.31 -2.41 -7.23
CA VAL A 297 17.30 -2.65 -6.20
C VAL A 297 16.22 -3.56 -6.77
N ILE A 298 16.00 -4.73 -6.17
CA ILE A 298 14.94 -5.66 -6.58
C ILE A 298 13.63 -5.19 -5.95
N LEU A 299 12.67 -4.86 -6.80
CA LEU A 299 11.35 -4.39 -6.42
C LEU A 299 10.29 -5.42 -6.74
N GLN A 300 9.27 -5.53 -5.88
CA GLN A 300 8.12 -6.39 -6.11
C GLN A 300 6.81 -5.60 -6.06
N SER A 301 5.99 -5.76 -7.09
CA SER A 301 4.60 -5.30 -7.08
C SER A 301 3.70 -6.30 -7.80
N GLY A 302 2.53 -6.60 -7.20
CA GLY A 302 1.51 -7.48 -7.80
C GLY A 302 2.02 -8.89 -8.13
N GLY A 303 2.92 -9.45 -7.32
CA GLY A 303 3.51 -10.79 -7.54
C GLY A 303 4.58 -10.85 -8.64
N ARG A 304 4.94 -9.71 -9.25
CA ARG A 304 6.01 -9.62 -10.25
C ARG A 304 7.19 -8.85 -9.68
N ARG A 305 8.39 -9.35 -10.01
CA ARG A 305 9.67 -8.79 -9.58
C ARG A 305 10.40 -8.17 -10.76
N TYR A 306 11.07 -7.06 -10.51
CA TYR A 306 11.96 -6.41 -11.50
C TYR A 306 13.16 -5.77 -10.79
N ALA A 307 14.22 -5.56 -11.55
CA ALA A 307 15.47 -4.98 -11.08
C ALA A 307 15.54 -3.50 -11.45
N LEU A 308 15.57 -2.59 -10.48
CA LEU A 308 15.71 -1.16 -10.71
C LEU A 308 17.17 -0.73 -10.54
N LEU A 309 17.81 -0.29 -11.63
CA LEU A 309 19.17 0.23 -11.62
C LEU A 309 19.19 1.71 -11.19
N VAL A 310 20.01 2.01 -10.18
CA VAL A 310 20.29 3.33 -9.63
C VAL A 310 21.80 3.55 -9.50
N ASP A 311 22.24 4.80 -9.34
CA ASP A 311 23.67 5.09 -9.21
C ASP A 311 24.17 4.80 -7.79
N GLN A 312 23.39 5.17 -6.78
CA GLN A 312 23.75 5.01 -5.37
C GLN A 312 22.55 4.73 -4.48
N LEU A 313 22.80 4.00 -3.38
CA LEU A 313 21.89 3.86 -2.25
C LEU A 313 22.34 4.84 -1.17
N ILE A 314 21.47 5.77 -0.78
CA ILE A 314 21.77 6.73 0.29
C ILE A 314 21.46 6.09 1.64
N GLY A 315 20.33 5.38 1.74
CA GLY A 315 19.93 4.65 2.95
C GLY A 315 18.44 4.78 3.27
N GLN A 316 18.04 4.17 4.38
CA GLN A 316 16.64 4.13 4.83
C GLN A 316 16.26 5.40 5.60
N HIS A 317 15.12 5.97 5.26
CA HIS A 317 14.61 7.19 5.88
C HIS A 317 13.09 7.11 6.08
N GLN A 318 12.63 7.64 7.21
CA GLN A 318 11.22 7.98 7.39
C GLN A 318 10.96 9.34 6.79
N VAL A 319 10.13 9.38 5.75
CA VAL A 319 9.84 10.61 5.00
C VAL A 319 8.38 10.98 5.12
N VAL A 320 8.11 12.27 5.31
CA VAL A 320 6.73 12.78 5.32
C VAL A 320 6.25 12.91 3.89
N VAL A 321 5.20 12.18 3.54
CA VAL A 321 4.59 12.17 2.21
C VAL A 321 3.83 13.48 2.00
N LYS A 322 4.15 14.19 0.92
CA LYS A 322 3.43 15.38 0.45
C LYS A 322 2.79 15.09 -0.90
N ASN A 323 1.50 15.40 -1.01
CA ASN A 323 0.78 15.24 -2.27
C ASN A 323 1.28 16.28 -3.31
N LEU A 324 1.50 15.83 -4.54
CA LEU A 324 1.89 16.64 -5.70
C LEU A 324 0.70 17.34 -6.36
N GLU A 325 -0.53 16.87 -6.13
CA GLU A 325 -1.73 17.19 -6.91
C GLU A 325 -2.19 18.66 -6.87
N SER A 326 -1.85 19.44 -5.83
CA SER A 326 -2.28 20.85 -5.78
C SER A 326 -1.49 21.74 -6.73
N ASN A 327 -0.26 21.35 -7.09
CA ASN A 327 0.69 22.23 -7.79
C ASN A 327 1.22 21.60 -9.10
N TYR A 328 1.08 20.29 -9.29
CA TYR A 328 1.66 19.56 -10.42
C TYR A 328 0.65 18.62 -11.08
N ARG A 329 0.76 18.44 -12.40
CA ARG A 329 0.02 17.38 -13.10
C ARG A 329 0.55 16.02 -12.65
N LYS A 330 -0.30 15.00 -12.63
CA LYS A 330 0.09 13.61 -12.35
C LYS A 330 1.28 13.22 -13.24
N VAL A 331 2.42 12.93 -12.61
CA VAL A 331 3.61 12.43 -13.31
C VAL A 331 3.56 10.91 -13.22
N PRO A 332 3.43 10.20 -14.36
CA PRO A 332 3.45 8.74 -14.37
C PRO A 332 4.72 8.21 -13.67
N GLY A 333 4.57 7.22 -12.78
CA GLY A 333 5.70 6.60 -12.08
C GLY A 333 6.06 7.29 -10.74
N ILE A 334 5.40 8.39 -10.39
CA ILE A 334 5.60 9.10 -9.12
C ILE A 334 4.27 9.13 -8.36
N SER A 335 4.29 8.66 -7.12
CA SER A 335 3.11 8.68 -6.24
C SER A 335 3.02 9.97 -5.43
N ALA A 336 4.16 10.52 -4.99
CA ALA A 336 4.21 11.69 -4.12
C ALA A 336 5.61 12.33 -4.12
N ALA A 337 5.80 13.36 -3.30
CA ALA A 337 7.12 13.93 -3.03
C ALA A 337 7.35 14.11 -1.52
N THR A 338 8.60 14.33 -1.15
CA THR A 338 8.99 14.68 0.21
C THR A 338 10.08 15.75 0.19
N ILE A 339 10.33 16.37 1.34
CA ILE A 339 11.43 17.33 1.53
C ILE A 339 12.45 16.68 2.45
N LEU A 340 13.67 16.50 1.95
CA LEU A 340 14.78 15.90 2.67
C LEU A 340 15.37 16.83 3.71
N GLY A 341 16.28 16.30 4.52
CA GLY A 341 16.85 16.99 5.67
C GLY A 341 17.75 18.18 5.36
N ASP A 342 18.05 18.41 4.09
CA ASP A 342 18.79 19.54 3.55
C ASP A 342 17.90 20.53 2.78
N GLY A 343 16.58 20.30 2.75
CA GLY A 343 15.61 21.10 2.02
C GLY A 343 15.44 20.71 0.55
N SER A 344 16.20 19.74 0.05
CA SER A 344 16.02 19.21 -1.31
C SER A 344 14.71 18.43 -1.42
N VAL A 345 14.15 18.37 -2.63
CA VAL A 345 12.93 17.60 -2.92
C VAL A 345 13.33 16.21 -3.39
N ALA A 346 12.68 15.19 -2.83
CA ALA A 346 12.81 13.82 -3.33
C ALA A 346 11.46 13.28 -3.79
N LEU A 347 11.48 12.54 -4.89
CA LEU A 347 10.27 12.01 -5.53
C LEU A 347 10.02 10.57 -5.07
N ILE A 348 8.82 10.28 -4.59
CA ILE A 348 8.42 8.94 -4.16
C ILE A 348 7.94 8.16 -5.37
N VAL A 349 8.60 7.04 -5.64
CA VAL A 349 8.35 6.21 -6.82
C VAL A 349 7.11 5.36 -6.62
N ASP A 350 6.22 5.35 -7.61
CA ASP A 350 5.16 4.35 -7.73
C ASP A 350 5.71 3.10 -8.42
N VAL A 351 6.02 2.08 -7.62
CA VAL A 351 6.64 0.82 -8.07
C VAL A 351 5.78 0.09 -9.10
N SER A 352 4.45 0.20 -9.02
CA SER A 352 3.53 -0.47 -9.93
C SER A 352 3.46 0.27 -11.26
N ALA A 353 3.33 1.60 -11.21
CA ALA A 353 3.29 2.44 -12.40
C ALA A 353 4.63 2.42 -13.15
N LEU A 354 5.76 2.38 -12.45
CA LEU A 354 7.09 2.32 -13.06
C LEU A 354 7.24 1.07 -13.95
N GLN A 355 6.72 -0.07 -13.51
CA GLN A 355 6.72 -1.30 -14.29
C GLN A 355 5.84 -1.19 -15.55
N ALA A 356 4.71 -0.49 -15.46
CA ALA A 356 3.83 -0.26 -16.60
C ALA A 356 4.49 0.67 -17.65
N ILE A 357 5.09 1.77 -17.21
CA ILE A 357 5.81 2.73 -18.08
C ILE A 357 6.95 2.04 -18.80
N ASN A 358 7.69 1.20 -18.08
CA ASN A 358 8.78 0.44 -18.68
C ASN A 358 8.29 -0.48 -19.80
N ARG A 359 7.10 -1.08 -19.68
CA ARG A 359 6.47 -1.88 -20.74
C ARG A 359 5.98 -1.04 -21.92
N GLU A 360 5.35 0.10 -21.67
CA GLU A 360 4.86 0.98 -22.73
C GLU A 360 6.01 1.54 -23.59
N GLN A 361 7.08 2.02 -22.95
CA GLN A 361 8.29 2.47 -23.67
C GLN A 361 8.93 1.33 -24.48
N ARG A 362 8.88 0.08 -24.00
CA ARG A 362 9.38 -1.10 -24.73
C ARG A 362 8.55 -1.43 -25.97
N MET A 363 7.22 -1.38 -25.87
CA MET A 363 6.33 -1.65 -27.02
C MET A 363 6.48 -0.59 -28.12
N ALA A 364 6.66 0.68 -27.74
CA ALA A 364 6.88 1.77 -28.70
C ALA A 364 8.20 1.62 -29.47
N ASN A 365 9.28 1.15 -28.83
CA ASN A 365 10.58 0.97 -29.46
C ASN A 365 10.71 -0.31 -30.32
N THR A 366 9.82 -1.29 -30.14
CA THR A 366 9.82 -2.53 -30.95
C THR A 366 8.97 -2.41 -32.21
N SER A 367 8.14 -1.35 -32.30
CA SER A 367 7.23 -1.08 -33.42
C SER A 367 7.72 0.03 -34.36
N ALA A 368 8.87 0.63 -34.06
CA ALA A 368 9.62 1.57 -34.92
C ALA A 368 10.88 0.88 -35.44
#